data_AF-A0A9D7RDA4-F1
#
_entry.id   AF-A0A9D7RDA4-F1
#
_cell.length_a   1.000
_cell.length_b   1.000
_cell.length_c   1.000
_cell.angle_alpha   90.00
_cell.angle_beta   90.00
_cell.angle_gamma   90.00
#
_symmetry.space_group_name_H-M   'P 1'
#
loop_
_entity.id
_entity.type
_entity.pdbx_description
1 polymer ?
#
loop_
_entity_poly.entity_id
_entity_poly.type
_entity_poly.pdbx_seq_one_letter_code
_entity_poly.pdbx_strand_id
1 'polypeptide(L)'
;MPILVNDDIQVFRKDTKIELKHYVKGAVIRYTLDGKAPDSLTSPIYTEEGILINKTAVLNAKVYLDGWISSDTLTQQFIEQVLRQIPYVWHSSHIRNIRAKPRCCLMESWAIKTLKVANGWALKRPFLKVMLILTNLSVFQKSLSAP
;
A
#
# COMPACT_ATOMS: atom_id res chain seq x y z
N MET A 1 21.01 18.56 -14.60
CA MET A 1 19.66 18.20 -14.14
C MET A 1 19.64 18.32 -12.63
N PRO A 2 18.61 18.91 -12.01
CA PRO A 2 18.51 18.95 -10.55
C PRO A 2 18.22 17.55 -9.98
N ILE A 3 18.66 17.30 -8.75
CA ILE A 3 18.54 16.01 -8.07
C ILE A 3 17.60 16.20 -6.87
N LEU A 4 16.58 15.36 -6.78
CA LEU A 4 15.70 15.28 -5.62
C LEU A 4 16.39 14.47 -4.51
N VAL A 5 16.51 15.05 -3.31
CA VAL A 5 17.17 14.38 -2.18
C VAL A 5 16.22 13.42 -1.46
N ASN A 6 14.93 13.73 -1.47
CA ASN A 6 13.86 12.99 -0.80
C ASN A 6 12.96 12.31 -1.84
N ASP A 7 13.55 11.48 -2.69
CA ASP A 7 12.85 10.81 -3.79
C ASP A 7 11.93 9.65 -3.34
N ASP A 8 12.15 9.16 -2.13
CA ASP A 8 11.34 8.19 -1.42
C ASP A 8 9.96 8.73 -1.02
N ILE A 9 9.81 10.05 -0.93
CA ILE A 9 8.57 10.72 -0.51
C ILE A 9 7.72 11.05 -1.73
N GLN A 10 6.97 10.08 -2.25
CA GLN A 10 5.95 10.35 -3.28
C GLN A 10 4.55 10.56 -2.68
N VAL A 11 4.28 9.90 -1.55
CA VAL A 11 2.99 9.94 -0.86
C VAL A 11 3.21 10.46 0.56
N PHE A 12 2.54 11.55 0.90
CA PHE A 12 2.71 12.21 2.20
C PHE A 12 1.38 12.35 2.96
N ARG A 13 1.44 12.31 4.28
CA ARG A 13 0.27 12.48 5.18
C ARG A 13 0.24 13.82 5.90
N LYS A 14 1.37 14.51 5.94
CA LYS A 14 1.59 15.79 6.60
C LYS A 14 2.50 16.64 5.72
N ASP A 15 2.44 17.94 5.91
CA ASP A 15 3.31 18.90 5.25
C ASP A 15 4.76 18.43 5.30
N THR A 16 5.36 18.30 4.12
CA THR A 16 6.71 17.75 3.97
C THR A 16 7.58 18.72 3.21
N LYS A 17 8.80 18.89 3.69
CA LYS A 17 9.82 19.71 3.03
C LYS A 17 10.60 18.85 2.05
N ILE A 18 10.74 19.35 0.83
CA ILE A 18 11.48 18.73 -0.26
C ILE A 18 12.76 19.49 -0.52
N GLU A 19 13.86 18.76 -0.64
CA GLU A 19 15.18 19.31 -0.93
C GLU A 19 15.65 18.97 -2.35
N LEU A 20 16.23 19.96 -3.02
CA LEU A 20 16.83 19.85 -4.34
C LEU A 20 18.33 20.11 -4.23
N LYS A 21 19.13 19.32 -4.95
CA LYS A 21 20.58 19.50 -5.03
C LYS A 21 21.05 19.58 -6.47
N HIS A 22 22.17 20.27 -6.66
CA HIS A 22 22.88 20.34 -7.93
C HIS A 22 24.38 20.51 -7.69
N TYR A 23 25.23 19.96 -8.57
CA TYR A 23 26.68 19.97 -8.38
C TYR A 23 27.39 21.13 -9.08
N VAL A 24 26.73 21.86 -9.99
CA VAL A 24 27.35 22.99 -10.71
C VAL A 24 27.26 24.24 -9.87
N LYS A 25 28.42 24.84 -9.59
CA LYS A 25 28.55 26.10 -8.85
C LYS A 25 28.00 27.27 -9.67
N GLY A 26 27.31 28.20 -9.01
CA GLY A 26 26.73 29.39 -9.64
C GLY A 26 25.45 29.13 -10.44
N ALA A 27 24.98 27.89 -10.49
CA ALA A 27 23.73 27.55 -11.16
C ALA A 27 22.53 27.80 -10.23
N VAL A 28 21.45 28.30 -10.80
CA VAL A 28 20.20 28.63 -10.10
C VAL A 28 19.15 27.57 -10.44
N ILE A 29 18.57 26.94 -9.42
CA ILE A 29 17.47 26.00 -9.59
C ILE A 29 16.16 26.80 -9.56
N ARG A 30 15.31 26.63 -10.57
CA ARG A 30 13.94 27.17 -10.59
C ARG A 30 12.93 26.04 -10.66
N TYR A 31 11.76 26.26 -10.09
CA TYR A 31 10.74 25.22 -9.99
C TYR A 31 9.31 25.75 -10.12
N THR A 32 8.39 24.82 -10.37
CA THR A 32 6.95 25.02 -10.44
C THR A 32 6.24 23.82 -9.81
N LEU A 33 5.10 24.03 -9.18
CA LEU A 33 4.28 22.98 -8.54
C LEU A 33 3.02 22.63 -9.34
N ASP A 34 2.78 23.36 -10.42
CA ASP A 34 1.59 23.23 -11.27
C ASP A 34 1.79 22.22 -12.42
N GLY A 35 2.92 21.52 -12.48
CA GLY A 35 3.25 20.60 -13.58
C GLY A 35 3.61 21.25 -14.91
N LYS A 36 3.66 22.59 -14.99
CA LYS A 36 4.22 23.32 -16.13
C LYS A 36 5.74 23.37 -16.06
N ALA A 37 6.43 23.52 -17.19
CA ALA A 37 7.88 23.73 -17.16
C ALA A 37 8.20 25.07 -16.46
N PRO A 38 9.25 25.15 -15.63
CA PRO A 38 9.70 26.41 -15.09
C PRO A 38 10.28 27.29 -16.22
N ASP A 39 10.02 28.59 -16.13
CA ASP A 39 10.57 29.63 -16.99
C ASP A 39 11.89 30.16 -16.39
N SER A 40 12.75 30.70 -17.25
CA SER A 40 14.05 31.25 -16.84
C SER A 40 13.96 32.58 -16.08
N LEU A 41 12.81 33.29 -16.14
CA LEU A 41 12.67 34.67 -15.64
C LEU A 41 11.64 34.81 -14.52
N THR A 42 10.47 34.19 -14.67
CA THR A 42 9.31 34.37 -13.78
C THR A 42 9.22 33.30 -12.68
N SER A 43 9.73 32.09 -12.92
CA SER A 43 9.56 30.99 -11.96
C SER A 43 10.34 31.21 -10.67
N PRO A 44 9.77 30.81 -9.51
CA PRO A 44 10.43 30.87 -8.22
C PRO A 44 11.81 30.20 -8.23
N ILE A 45 12.75 30.81 -7.51
CA ILE A 45 14.08 30.28 -7.28
C ILE A 45 14.04 29.39 -6.03
N TYR A 46 14.65 28.22 -6.13
CA TYR A 46 14.83 27.33 -4.99
C TYR A 46 15.90 27.89 -4.04
N THR A 47 15.57 27.92 -2.74
CA THR A 47 16.47 28.28 -1.65
C THR A 47 16.81 27.06 -0.79
N GLU A 48 17.90 27.12 -0.02
CA GLU A 48 18.33 26.02 0.88
C GLU A 48 17.29 25.69 1.97
N GLU A 49 16.30 26.56 2.17
CA GLU A 49 15.16 26.34 3.06
C GLU A 49 14.21 25.25 2.56
N GLY A 50 14.36 24.76 1.33
CA GLY A 50 13.53 23.69 0.78
C GLY A 50 12.13 24.14 0.32
N ILE A 51 11.41 23.22 -0.29
CA ILE A 51 10.06 23.46 -0.81
C ILE A 51 9.04 22.77 0.09
N LEU A 52 8.13 23.51 0.69
CA LEU A 52 7.05 22.94 1.50
C LEU A 52 5.93 22.42 0.58
N ILE A 53 5.62 21.14 0.68
CA ILE A 53 4.51 20.48 -0.01
C ILE A 53 3.44 20.11 1.00
N ASN A 54 2.26 20.71 0.86
CA ASN A 54 1.09 20.49 1.72
C ASN A 54 -0.11 19.91 0.97
N LYS A 55 -0.06 19.81 -0.36
CA LYS A 55 -1.14 19.31 -1.21
C LYS A 55 -0.59 18.55 -2.41
N THR A 56 -1.44 17.74 -3.04
CA THR A 56 -1.08 17.02 -4.28
C THR A 56 -0.61 18.01 -5.34
N ALA A 57 0.59 17.80 -5.87
CA ALA A 57 1.24 18.72 -6.80
C ALA A 57 2.23 17.97 -7.71
N VAL A 58 2.54 18.58 -8.85
CA VAL A 58 3.58 18.07 -9.77
C VAL A 58 4.72 19.07 -9.77
N LEU A 59 5.82 18.67 -9.14
CA LEU A 59 7.04 19.46 -9.08
C LEU A 59 7.80 19.29 -10.39
N ASN A 60 7.99 20.40 -11.10
CA ASN A 60 8.97 20.48 -12.18
C ASN A 60 10.11 21.41 -11.76
N ALA A 61 11.35 20.96 -11.91
CA ALA A 61 12.53 21.75 -11.57
C ALA A 61 13.54 21.75 -12.72
N LYS A 62 14.19 22.89 -12.94
CA LYS A 62 15.19 23.07 -14.00
C LYS A 62 16.33 23.95 -13.50
N VAL A 63 17.54 23.68 -13.99
CA VAL A 63 18.73 24.44 -13.64
C VAL A 63 19.05 25.44 -14.75
N TYR A 64 19.29 26.68 -14.34
CA TYR A 64 19.70 27.79 -15.20
C TYR A 64 21.08 28.28 -14.77
N LEU A 65 21.94 28.53 -15.74
CA LEU A 65 23.23 29.19 -15.55
C LEU A 65 23.32 30.31 -16.59
N ASP A 66 23.75 31.49 -16.15
CA ASP A 66 23.75 32.67 -17.01
C ASP A 66 24.70 32.49 -18.21
N GLY A 67 24.18 32.74 -19.42
CA GLY A 67 24.91 32.49 -20.67
C GLY A 67 24.98 31.02 -21.13
N TRP A 68 24.26 30.09 -20.47
CA TRP A 68 24.26 28.67 -20.82
C TRP A 68 22.87 28.15 -21.20
N ILE A 69 22.85 27.03 -21.93
CA ILE A 69 21.62 26.27 -22.20
C ILE A 69 21.16 25.63 -20.89
N SER A 70 19.86 25.75 -20.59
CA SER A 70 19.24 25.16 -19.42
C SER A 70 19.33 23.63 -19.41
N SER A 71 19.40 23.02 -18.24
CA SER A 71 19.42 21.55 -18.11
C SER A 71 18.09 20.89 -18.49
N ASP A 72 18.04 19.56 -18.53
CA ASP A 72 16.77 18.83 -18.54
C ASP A 72 15.91 19.15 -17.31
N THR A 73 14.59 19.01 -17.49
CA THR A 73 13.59 19.24 -16.45
C THR A 73 13.41 17.96 -15.64
N LEU A 74 13.57 18.06 -14.32
CA LEU A 74 13.16 17.04 -13.37
C LEU A 74 11.65 17.17 -13.15
N THR A 75 10.90 16.07 -13.30
CA THR A 75 9.46 16.02 -13.03
C THR A 75 9.19 14.98 -11.95
N GLN A 76 8.54 15.39 -10.87
CA GLN A 76 8.15 14.52 -9.76
C GLN A 76 6.70 14.78 -9.34
N GLN A 77 5.94 13.71 -9.10
CA GLN A 77 4.57 13.79 -8.61
C GLN A 77 4.50 13.52 -7.11
N PHE A 78 3.80 14.39 -6.38
CA PHE A 78 3.52 14.24 -4.96
C PHE A 78 2.02 14.09 -4.74
N ILE A 79 1.63 13.08 -3.97
CA ILE A 79 0.23 12.75 -3.70
C ILE A 79 -0.03 12.86 -2.19
N GLU A 80 -1.06 13.64 -1.85
CA GLU A 80 -1.53 13.75 -0.48
C GLU A 80 -2.39 12.53 -0.12
N GLN A 81 -2.01 11.81 0.92
CA GLN A 81 -2.75 10.66 1.42
C GLN A 81 -3.92 11.12 2.30
N VAL A 82 -5.05 11.42 1.66
CA VAL A 82 -6.30 11.74 2.36
C VAL A 82 -6.91 10.46 2.92
N LEU A 83 -6.79 10.24 4.23
CA LEU A 83 -7.52 9.19 4.94
C LEU A 83 -9.01 9.57 4.98
N ARG A 84 -9.76 9.18 3.96
CA ARG A 84 -11.22 9.13 4.09
C ARG A 84 -11.55 8.08 5.14
N GLN A 85 -11.98 8.51 6.32
CA GLN A 85 -12.72 7.61 7.19
C GLN A 85 -13.96 7.19 6.43
N ILE A 86 -14.05 5.90 6.08
CA ILE A 86 -15.27 5.34 5.55
C ILE A 86 -16.23 5.34 6.73
N PRO A 87 -17.35 6.10 6.72
CA PRO A 87 -18.38 5.85 7.69
C PRO A 87 -18.85 4.41 7.42
N TYR A 88 -18.69 3.52 8.40
CA TYR A 88 -19.37 2.23 8.36
C TYR A 88 -20.89 2.53 8.46
N VAL A 89 -21.49 2.94 7.34
CA VAL A 89 -22.94 3.11 7.22
C VAL A 89 -23.52 1.71 7.15
N TRP A 90 -23.92 1.20 8.30
CA TRP A 90 -24.80 0.04 8.35
C TRP A 90 -26.12 0.46 7.68
N HIS A 91 -26.31 0.10 6.41
CA HIS A 91 -27.62 0.17 5.77
C HIS A 91 -28.52 -0.89 6.44
N SER A 92 -29.09 -0.56 7.60
CA SER A 92 -30.15 -1.34 8.24
C SER A 92 -31.49 -0.93 7.64
N SER A 93 -31.76 -1.35 6.40
CA SER A 93 -33.08 -1.11 5.80
C SER A 93 -33.55 -2.30 4.95
N HIS A 94 -33.46 -3.51 5.52
CA HIS A 94 -34.49 -4.56 5.48
C HIS A 94 -33.89 -5.90 5.96
N ILE A 95 -33.80 -6.11 7.27
CA ILE A 95 -33.80 -7.48 7.83
C ILE A 95 -35.11 -7.59 8.61
N ARG A 96 -36.22 -7.71 7.89
CA ARG A 96 -37.44 -8.23 8.50
C ARG A 96 -37.32 -9.75 8.47
N ASN A 97 -37.38 -10.32 9.68
CA ASN A 97 -37.63 -11.73 9.98
C ASN A 97 -36.40 -12.63 10.16
N ILE A 98 -35.51 -12.29 11.10
CA ILE A 98 -34.87 -13.35 11.90
C ILE A 98 -35.85 -13.67 13.02
N ARG A 99 -36.77 -14.61 12.76
CA ARG A 99 -37.56 -15.21 13.83
C ARG A 99 -36.59 -16.00 14.69
N ALA A 100 -36.24 -15.44 15.85
CA ALA A 100 -35.54 -16.15 16.90
C ALA A 100 -36.27 -17.48 17.12
N LYS A 101 -35.60 -18.60 16.84
CA LYS A 101 -36.10 -19.92 17.21
C LYS A 101 -35.62 -20.15 18.64
N PRO A 102 -36.52 -20.17 19.64
CA PRO A 102 -36.12 -20.45 21.00
C PRO A 102 -36.02 -21.97 21.12
N ARG A 103 -34.81 -22.47 21.37
CA ARG A 103 -34.59 -23.55 22.34
C ARG A 103 -33.11 -23.72 22.57
N CYS A 104 -32.69 -23.22 23.73
CA CYS A 104 -31.63 -23.81 24.50
C CYS A 104 -31.83 -25.34 24.61
N CYS A 105 -30.71 -26.05 24.51
CA CYS A 105 -30.40 -27.29 25.22
C CYS A 105 -31.45 -28.42 25.19
N LEU A 106 -31.23 -29.45 24.35
CA LEU A 106 -31.25 -30.85 24.79
C LEU A 106 -30.65 -31.77 23.72
N MET A 107 -29.51 -32.37 24.08
CA MET A 107 -29.11 -33.75 23.81
C MET A 107 -28.91 -34.30 22.38
N GLU A 108 -27.80 -35.04 22.28
CA GLU A 108 -27.61 -36.29 21.54
C GLU A 108 -27.17 -36.29 20.06
N SER A 109 -25.88 -36.60 19.94
CA SER A 109 -25.38 -37.76 19.19
C SER A 109 -25.07 -37.61 17.70
N TRP A 110 -24.03 -38.36 17.33
CA TRP A 110 -23.53 -38.63 16.01
C TRP A 110 -24.64 -39.04 15.04
N ALA A 111 -24.73 -38.41 13.87
CA ALA A 111 -25.26 -39.06 12.67
C ALA A 111 -24.82 -38.32 11.40
N ILE A 112 -23.65 -38.68 10.88
CA ILE A 112 -23.36 -38.54 9.45
C ILE A 112 -24.34 -39.48 8.72
N LYS A 113 -25.47 -38.95 8.23
CA LYS A 113 -26.36 -39.69 7.33
C LYS A 113 -25.75 -39.69 5.93
N THR A 114 -25.00 -40.75 5.63
CA THR A 114 -24.63 -41.12 4.25
C THR A 114 -25.90 -41.44 3.46
N LEU A 115 -26.18 -40.68 2.41
CA LEU A 115 -27.26 -40.96 1.46
C LEU A 115 -26.82 -42.12 0.56
N LYS A 116 -27.55 -43.23 0.67
CA LYS A 116 -27.36 -44.47 -0.10
C LYS A 116 -28.06 -44.29 -1.45
N VAL A 117 -27.30 -43.94 -2.50
CA VAL A 117 -27.79 -44.10 -3.89
C VAL A 117 -27.37 -45.49 -4.35
N ALA A 118 -28.39 -46.32 -4.56
CA ALA A 118 -28.25 -47.64 -5.14
C ALA A 118 -28.04 -47.52 -6.66
N ASN A 119 -27.15 -48.37 -7.18
CA ASN A 119 -27.18 -49.08 -8.48
C ASN A 119 -25.89 -48.94 -9.31
N GLY A 120 -25.16 -50.06 -9.44
CA GLY A 120 -24.57 -50.48 -10.73
C GLY A 120 -23.12 -50.09 -11.09
N TRP A 121 -22.17 -50.88 -10.56
CA TRP A 121 -20.91 -51.42 -11.10
C TRP A 121 -20.30 -50.87 -12.41
N ALA A 122 -19.00 -50.47 -12.37
CA ALA A 122 -17.88 -51.16 -13.08
C ALA A 122 -16.53 -50.40 -13.03
N LEU A 123 -15.59 -50.99 -12.26
CA LEU A 123 -14.16 -51.26 -12.49
C LEU A 123 -13.18 -50.33 -13.27
N LYS A 124 -11.95 -50.29 -12.70
CA LYS A 124 -10.58 -50.02 -13.23
C LYS A 124 -10.02 -48.64 -12.82
N ARG A 125 -8.84 -48.49 -12.20
CA ARG A 125 -7.73 -49.37 -11.75
C ARG A 125 -6.84 -48.58 -10.74
N PRO A 126 -5.91 -49.25 -10.04
CA PRO A 126 -5.21 -48.80 -8.82
C PRO A 126 -3.76 -48.35 -9.09
N PHE A 127 -3.08 -47.74 -8.12
CA PHE A 127 -1.88 -48.29 -7.43
C PHE A 127 -1.05 -47.25 -6.66
N LEU A 128 -0.65 -47.68 -5.47
CA LEU A 128 0.30 -47.12 -4.50
C LEU A 128 1.77 -47.09 -5.00
N LYS A 129 2.56 -46.13 -4.49
CA LYS A 129 3.91 -46.30 -3.88
C LYS A 129 4.40 -44.94 -3.33
N VAL A 130 4.48 -44.69 -2.01
CA VAL A 130 5.44 -45.13 -0.95
C VAL A 130 6.83 -44.46 -1.03
N MET A 131 7.12 -43.58 -0.05
CA MET A 131 8.34 -43.48 0.79
C MET A 131 8.18 -42.24 1.71
N LEU A 132 7.84 -42.30 3.01
CA LEU A 132 8.57 -42.79 4.20
C LEU A 132 9.94 -42.12 4.45
N ILE A 133 9.98 -41.06 5.27
CA ILE A 133 11.02 -40.73 6.28
C ILE A 133 10.29 -39.91 7.39
N LEU A 134 9.70 -40.52 8.41
CA LEU A 134 10.24 -40.84 9.75
C LEU A 134 10.90 -39.70 10.56
N THR A 135 10.29 -39.49 11.75
CA THR A 135 10.83 -38.90 13.00
C THR A 135 11.14 -37.39 12.96
N ASN A 136 10.51 -36.54 13.80
CA ASN A 136 10.67 -36.61 15.25
C ASN A 136 9.50 -35.95 16.01
N LEU A 137 9.14 -36.58 17.12
CA LEU A 137 8.09 -36.24 18.08
C LEU A 137 8.75 -35.51 19.27
N SER A 138 8.02 -34.58 19.91
CA SER A 138 8.36 -33.90 21.19
C SER A 138 9.56 -32.94 21.12
N VAL A 139 9.50 -31.69 21.58
CA VAL A 139 9.18 -31.29 22.96
C VAL A 139 8.49 -29.93 22.95
N PHE A 140 7.37 -29.93 23.67
CA PHE A 140 6.53 -28.82 24.07
C PHE A 140 7.13 -28.15 25.31
N GLN A 141 6.85 -26.86 25.48
CA GLN A 141 6.77 -26.09 26.74
C GLN A 141 7.98 -25.30 27.30
N LYS A 142 7.59 -24.10 27.77
CA LYS A 142 8.24 -23.10 28.65
C LYS A 142 9.15 -22.10 27.91
N SER A 143 8.95 -20.78 28.01
CA SER A 143 8.28 -19.98 29.04
C SER A 143 7.95 -18.59 28.50
N LEU A 144 6.70 -18.14 28.68
CA LEU A 144 6.30 -16.74 28.56
C LEU A 144 5.44 -16.43 29.78
N SER A 145 6.02 -15.75 30.77
CA SER A 145 5.29 -14.92 31.73
C SER A 145 6.32 -14.11 32.55
N ALA A 146 6.48 -12.84 32.20
CA ALA A 146 6.73 -11.75 33.16
C ALA A 146 5.47 -11.59 34.04
N PRO A 147 5.51 -10.90 35.19
CA PRO A 147 5.95 -9.50 35.33
C PRO A 147 7.34 -9.31 35.95
#